data_AF-A0A9P1G1P2-F1
#
_entry.id   AF-A0A9P1G1P2-F1
#
_cell.length_a   1.000
_cell.length_b   1.000
_cell.length_c   1.000
_cell.angle_alpha   90.00
_cell.angle_beta   90.00
_cell.angle_gamma   90.00
#
_symmetry.space_group_name_H-M   'P 1'
#
loop_
_entity.id
_entity.type
_entity.pdbx_description
1 polymer ?
#
loop_
_entity_poly.entity_id
_entity_poly.type
_entity_poly.pdbx_seq_one_letter_code
_entity_poly.pdbx_strand_id
1 'polypeptide(L)'
;MVFLQEGKAEPVFERAVKQLPFAARIWAAYAEWSEMQDSAMALGVYSRCLQQVPNMDLWLSYLNFSKRHQKPGFNANARADGTHRDESTQWTLEEVLRSYGRAIDLLGSDWRAAPVWSDYLALLKHAYNLKQKKENPDAELQGKLLAEDPNPIDTAKRTLKKELQKVQVCRITKAFGWEALQYAI
;
A
#
# COMPACT_ATOMS: atom_id res chain seq x y z
N MET A 1 40.32 3.20 4.79
CA MET A 1 39.66 4.20 3.94
C MET A 1 38.90 3.42 2.87
N VAL A 2 37.58 3.26 3.00
CA VAL A 2 36.81 2.44 2.05
C VAL A 2 36.45 3.32 0.86
N PHE A 3 37.12 3.07 -0.26
CA PHE A 3 36.81 3.66 -1.56
C PHE A 3 35.36 3.34 -1.92
N LEU A 4 34.49 4.34 -1.85
CA LEU A 4 33.18 4.31 -2.49
C LEU A 4 33.44 4.49 -3.99
N GLN A 5 33.37 3.41 -4.77
CA GLN A 5 33.25 3.55 -6.21
C GLN A 5 31.91 4.25 -6.50
N GLU A 6 32.01 5.44 -7.07
CA GLU A 6 30.89 6.20 -7.62
C GLU A 6 30.17 5.32 -8.65
N GLY A 7 28.97 4.84 -8.32
CA GLY A 7 28.15 4.03 -9.24
C GLY A 7 27.34 2.90 -8.61
N LYS A 8 27.63 2.46 -7.37
CA LYS A 8 26.82 1.43 -6.69
C LYS A 8 26.42 1.89 -5.28
N ALA A 9 25.25 2.54 -5.18
CA ALA A 9 24.71 3.03 -3.91
C ALA A 9 24.17 1.90 -3.00
N GLU A 10 23.80 0.75 -3.57
CA GLU A 10 23.30 -0.42 -2.83
C GLU A 10 24.26 -0.88 -1.71
N PRO A 11 25.58 -1.09 -1.93
CA PRO A 11 26.53 -1.40 -0.85
C PRO A 11 26.60 -0.38 0.29
N VAL A 12 26.24 0.88 0.03
CA VAL A 12 26.18 1.93 1.07
C VAL A 12 24.92 1.75 1.90
N PHE A 13 23.77 1.61 1.25
CA PHE A 13 22.51 1.37 1.91
C PHE A 13 22.52 0.07 2.71
N GLU A 14 23.02 -1.04 2.16
CA GLU A 14 23.11 -2.32 2.87
C GLU A 14 23.97 -2.24 4.14
N ARG A 15 25.09 -1.50 4.10
CA ARG A 15 25.89 -1.25 5.31
C ARG A 15 25.14 -0.39 6.32
N ALA A 16 24.45 0.65 5.86
CA ALA A 16 23.70 1.57 6.71
C ALA A 16 22.55 0.84 7.43
N VAL A 17 21.74 0.06 6.71
CA VAL A 17 20.61 -0.69 7.31
C VAL A 17 21.09 -1.83 8.19
N LYS A 18 22.27 -2.40 7.94
CA LYS A 18 22.88 -3.40 8.83
C LYS A 18 23.33 -2.80 10.16
N GLN A 19 23.83 -1.57 10.16
CA GLN A 19 24.25 -0.87 11.38
C GLN A 19 23.07 -0.22 12.13
N LEU A 20 22.09 0.28 11.38
CA LEU A 20 20.95 1.05 11.89
C LEU A 20 19.61 0.45 11.42
N PRO A 21 19.26 -0.78 11.85
CA PRO A 21 18.08 -1.49 11.36
C PRO A 21 16.76 -0.83 11.76
N PHE A 22 16.74 0.04 12.78
CA PHE A 22 15.52 0.72 13.23
C PHE A 22 15.38 2.16 12.68
N ALA A 23 16.34 2.62 11.88
CA ALA A 23 16.33 3.97 11.33
C ALA A 23 15.39 4.09 10.13
N ALA A 24 14.11 4.39 10.40
CA ALA A 24 13.07 4.53 9.38
C ALA A 24 13.46 5.43 8.19
N ARG A 25 14.17 6.54 8.46
CA ARG A 25 14.64 7.47 7.42
C ARG A 25 15.63 6.84 6.44
N ILE A 26 16.51 5.97 6.92
CA ILE A 26 17.49 5.28 6.06
C ILE A 26 16.77 4.24 5.19
N TRP A 27 15.82 3.51 5.77
CA TRP A 27 14.99 2.57 5.02
C TRP A 27 14.13 3.25 3.95
N ALA A 28 13.52 4.40 4.27
CA ALA A 28 12.74 5.17 3.31
C ALA A 28 13.63 5.65 2.15
N ALA A 29 14.80 6.23 2.43
CA ALA A 29 15.74 6.64 1.40
C ALA A 29 16.26 5.47 0.55
N TYR A 30 16.47 4.30 1.16
CA TYR A 30 16.85 3.09 0.43
C TYR A 30 15.73 2.63 -0.51
N ALA A 31 14.49 2.57 -0.02
CA ALA A 31 13.35 2.16 -0.82
C ALA A 31 13.06 3.14 -1.97
N GLU A 32 13.20 4.45 -1.74
CA GLU A 32 13.09 5.49 -2.77
C GLU A 32 14.16 5.34 -3.85
N TRP A 33 15.43 5.15 -3.45
CA TRP A 33 16.50 4.89 -4.41
C TRP A 33 16.26 3.59 -5.20
N SER A 34 15.84 2.52 -4.53
CA SER A 34 15.51 1.25 -5.18
C SER A 34 14.34 1.39 -6.15
N GLU A 35 13.31 2.20 -5.84
CA GLU A 35 12.17 2.42 -6.73
C GLU A 35 12.58 3.11 -8.05
N MET A 36 13.59 3.99 -8.00
CA MET A 36 14.15 4.61 -9.20
C MET A 36 14.89 3.61 -10.10
N GLN A 37 15.40 2.51 -9.53
CA GLN A 37 16.07 1.45 -10.30
C GLN A 37 15.08 0.42 -10.82
N ASP A 38 14.30 -0.16 -9.90
CA ASP A 38 13.30 -1.18 -10.17
C ASP A 38 12.26 -1.23 -9.04
N SER A 39 10.99 -1.25 -9.42
CA SER A 39 9.89 -1.37 -8.47
C SER A 39 9.91 -2.71 -7.70
N ALA A 40 10.43 -3.78 -8.30
CA ALA A 40 10.62 -5.05 -7.60
C ALA A 40 11.71 -4.97 -6.52
N MET A 41 12.79 -4.21 -6.78
CA MET A 41 13.84 -3.97 -5.79
C MET A 41 13.31 -3.19 -4.60
N ALA A 42 12.52 -2.13 -4.84
CA ALA A 42 11.88 -1.36 -3.79
C ALA A 42 10.97 -2.22 -2.91
N LEU A 43 10.20 -3.13 -3.52
CA LEU A 43 9.39 -4.10 -2.78
C LEU A 43 10.22 -4.99 -1.88
N GLY A 44 11.37 -5.47 -2.35
CA GLY A 44 12.34 -6.21 -1.53
C GLY A 44 12.79 -5.42 -0.30
N VAL A 45 13.09 -4.12 -0.46
CA VAL A 45 13.43 -3.24 0.67
C VAL A 45 12.27 -3.07 1.64
N TYR A 46 11.07 -2.72 1.14
CA TYR A 46 9.87 -2.55 1.97
C TYR A 46 9.52 -3.80 2.77
N SER A 47 9.69 -4.96 2.14
CA SER A 47 9.45 -6.27 2.76
C SER A 47 10.29 -6.46 4.03
N ARG A 48 11.55 -6.01 4.02
CA ARG A 48 12.47 -6.13 5.16
C ARG A 48 12.14 -5.12 6.26
N CYS A 49 11.91 -3.87 5.89
CA CYS A 49 11.83 -2.78 6.87
C CYS A 49 10.47 -2.69 7.57
N LEU A 50 9.36 -2.99 6.89
CA LEU A 50 8.02 -2.89 7.47
C LEU A 50 7.75 -3.93 8.57
N GLN A 51 8.53 -5.01 8.62
CA GLN A 51 8.48 -5.99 9.70
C GLN A 51 9.18 -5.51 10.97
N GLN A 52 10.28 -4.80 10.79
CA GLN A 52 11.17 -4.42 11.89
C GLN A 52 10.78 -3.07 12.50
N VAL A 53 10.22 -2.17 11.69
CA VAL A 53 10.03 -0.76 12.05
C VAL A 53 8.60 -0.32 11.78
N PRO A 54 7.70 -0.34 12.78
CA PRO A 54 6.37 0.25 12.68
C PRO A 54 6.45 1.77 12.81
N ASN A 55 6.94 2.45 11.76
CA ASN A 55 7.08 3.89 11.72
C ASN A 55 6.13 4.53 10.68
N MET A 56 5.45 5.61 11.08
CA MET A 56 4.43 6.27 10.27
C MET A 56 4.97 6.80 8.93
N ASP A 57 6.16 7.40 8.90
CA ASP A 57 6.74 7.94 7.67
C ASP A 57 7.16 6.83 6.70
N LEU A 58 7.68 5.72 7.23
CA LEU A 58 8.03 4.55 6.43
C LEU A 58 6.79 3.88 5.83
N TRP A 59 5.73 3.71 6.63
CA TRP A 59 4.45 3.18 6.16
C TRP A 59 3.80 4.10 5.14
N LEU A 60 3.84 5.43 5.32
CA LEU A 60 3.35 6.37 4.31
C LEU A 60 4.10 6.25 2.99
N SER A 61 5.43 6.14 3.03
CA SER A 61 6.25 5.94 1.83
C SER A 61 5.82 4.69 1.06
N TYR A 62 5.61 3.58 1.78
CA TYR A 62 5.11 2.33 1.23
C TYR A 62 3.67 2.43 0.66
N LEU A 63 2.75 3.07 1.38
CA LEU A 63 1.37 3.25 0.91
C LEU A 63 1.32 4.09 -0.37
N ASN A 64 2.11 5.17 -0.43
CA ASN A 64 2.25 6.00 -1.61
C ASN A 64 2.86 5.22 -2.80
N PHE A 65 3.87 4.38 -2.54
CA PHE A 65 4.39 3.43 -3.52
C PHE A 65 3.28 2.54 -4.09
N SER A 66 2.47 1.91 -3.23
CA SER A 66 1.37 1.02 -3.67
C SER A 66 0.34 1.74 -4.55
N LYS A 67 0.03 3.02 -4.26
CA LYS A 67 -0.87 3.85 -5.06
C LYS A 67 -0.29 4.23 -6.42
N ARG A 68 1.01 4.50 -6.51
CA ARG A 68 1.70 4.82 -7.78
C ARG A 68 1.73 3.62 -8.73
N HIS A 69 1.87 2.42 -8.17
CA HIS A 69 1.94 1.16 -8.91
C HIS A 69 0.58 0.45 -9.04
N GLN A 70 -0.51 1.10 -8.64
CA GLN A 70 -1.86 0.61 -8.84
C GLN A 70 -2.25 0.60 -10.31
N LYS A 71 -3.00 -0.42 -10.74
CA LYS A 71 -3.56 -0.49 -12.09
C LYS A 71 -4.36 0.79 -12.42
N PRO A 72 -4.24 1.34 -13.64
CA PRO A 72 -4.98 2.52 -14.05
C PRO A 72 -6.49 2.24 -13.95
N GLY A 73 -7.19 3.07 -13.18
CA GLY A 73 -8.59 2.88 -12.80
C GLY A 73 -9.00 3.68 -11.55
N PHE A 74 -8.05 3.94 -10.64
CA PHE A 74 -8.25 4.80 -9.45
C PHE A 74 -7.54 6.16 -9.57
N ASN A 75 -6.33 6.14 -10.12
CA ASN A 75 -5.47 7.31 -10.24
C ASN A 75 -5.63 7.93 -11.64
N ALA A 76 -6.51 8.94 -11.78
CA ALA A 76 -6.66 9.71 -13.03
C ALA A 76 -5.37 10.44 -13.45
N ASN A 77 -4.42 10.59 -12.52
CA ASN A 77 -3.12 11.25 -12.72
C ASN A 77 -1.98 10.24 -12.97
N ALA A 78 -2.26 8.92 -12.97
CA ALA A 78 -1.31 7.90 -13.37
C ALA A 78 -1.18 8.06 -14.87
N ARG A 79 -0.22 8.91 -15.28
CA ARG A 79 0.20 9.00 -16.67
C ARG A 79 0.28 7.58 -17.21
N ALA A 80 -0.50 7.32 -18.24
CA ALA A 80 -0.32 6.17 -19.12
C ALA A 80 1.00 6.36 -19.86
N ASP A 81 2.09 6.36 -19.10
CA ASP A 81 3.43 6.31 -19.63
C ASP A 81 3.58 4.87 -20.11
N GLY A 82 3.60 4.69 -21.43
CA GLY A 82 3.60 3.40 -22.13
C GLY A 82 4.90 2.61 -21.94
N THR A 83 5.61 2.83 -20.83
CA THR A 83 6.70 1.98 -20.39
C THR A 83 6.14 0.60 -20.08
N HIS A 84 6.83 -0.44 -20.54
CA HIS A 84 6.52 -1.85 -20.31
C HIS A 84 6.62 -2.13 -18.79
N ARG A 85 5.55 -1.78 -18.07
CA ARG A 85 5.47 -1.89 -16.62
C ARG A 85 5.16 -3.35 -16.30
N ASP A 86 6.15 -4.04 -15.74
CA ASP A 86 6.04 -5.46 -15.41
C ASP A 86 4.72 -5.74 -14.67
N GLU A 87 3.91 -6.63 -15.25
CA GLU A 87 2.62 -7.07 -14.68
C GLU A 87 2.79 -7.61 -13.26
N SER A 88 3.97 -8.17 -12.96
CA SER A 88 4.34 -8.71 -11.66
C SER A 88 4.26 -7.67 -10.54
N THR A 89 4.44 -6.38 -10.87
CA THR A 89 4.53 -5.28 -9.88
C THR A 89 3.28 -4.40 -9.83
N GLN A 90 2.25 -4.72 -10.62
CA GLN A 90 0.99 -3.96 -10.62
C GLN A 90 0.11 -4.29 -9.41
N TRP A 91 -0.41 -3.28 -8.73
CA TRP A 91 -1.27 -3.41 -7.55
C TRP A 91 -2.76 -3.34 -7.91
N THR A 92 -3.57 -4.23 -7.35
CA THR A 92 -5.03 -4.11 -7.42
C THR A 92 -5.55 -3.14 -6.35
N LEU A 93 -6.75 -2.59 -6.54
CA LEU A 93 -7.39 -1.74 -5.53
C LEU A 93 -7.57 -2.48 -4.19
N GLU A 94 -7.86 -3.77 -4.23
CA GLU A 94 -8.03 -4.61 -3.05
C GLU A 94 -6.71 -4.80 -2.29
N GLU A 95 -5.59 -4.97 -2.99
CA GLU A 95 -4.26 -5.04 -2.39
C GLU A 95 -3.86 -3.71 -1.74
N VAL A 96 -4.12 -2.58 -2.39
CA VAL A 96 -3.88 -1.25 -1.81
C VAL A 96 -4.73 -1.05 -0.56
N LEU A 97 -6.04 -1.36 -0.61
CA LEU A 97 -6.93 -1.28 0.55
C LEU A 97 -6.45 -2.15 1.71
N ARG A 98 -5.92 -3.34 1.43
CA ARG A 98 -5.34 -4.21 2.45
C ARG A 98 -4.11 -3.60 3.10
N SER A 99 -3.19 -3.03 2.31
CA SER A 99 -2.01 -2.36 2.84
C SER A 99 -2.38 -1.19 3.76
N TYR A 100 -3.39 -0.40 3.39
CA TYR A 100 -3.93 0.66 4.25
C TYR A 100 -4.59 0.11 5.52
N GLY A 101 -5.40 -0.95 5.41
CA GLY A 101 -5.99 -1.62 6.57
C GLY A 101 -4.92 -2.06 7.56
N ARG A 102 -3.85 -2.69 7.07
CA ARG A 102 -2.72 -3.11 7.90
C ARG A 102 -1.98 -1.95 8.55
N ALA A 103 -1.76 -0.86 7.81
CA ALA A 103 -1.13 0.34 8.36
C ALA A 103 -1.97 0.93 9.50
N ILE A 104 -3.30 0.94 9.35
CA ILE A 104 -4.24 1.38 10.37
C ILE A 104 -4.25 0.45 11.59
N ASP A 105 -4.18 -0.87 11.39
CA ASP A 105 -4.12 -1.82 12.52
C ASP A 105 -2.86 -1.61 13.38
N LEU A 106 -1.75 -1.22 12.75
CA LEU A 106 -0.47 -1.02 13.43
C LEU A 106 -0.29 0.40 13.98
N LEU A 107 -0.76 1.41 13.25
CA LEU A 107 -0.42 2.82 13.47
C LEU A 107 -1.65 3.71 13.62
N GLY A 108 -2.86 3.17 13.58
CA GLY A 108 -4.10 3.94 13.56
C GLY A 108 -4.35 4.77 14.83
N SER A 109 -3.72 4.41 15.94
CA SER A 109 -3.75 5.15 17.21
C SER A 109 -2.73 6.30 17.28
N ASP A 110 -1.81 6.39 16.32
CA ASP A 110 -0.84 7.49 16.25
C ASP A 110 -1.56 8.79 15.86
N TRP A 111 -1.22 9.90 16.51
CA TRP A 111 -1.80 11.21 16.20
C TRP A 111 -1.54 11.66 14.76
N ARG A 112 -0.48 11.16 14.13
CA ARG A 112 -0.11 11.42 12.73
C ARG A 112 -0.83 10.52 11.73
N ALA A 113 -1.68 9.59 12.19
CA ALA A 113 -2.40 8.67 11.31
C ALA A 113 -3.56 9.34 10.54
N ALA A 114 -3.93 10.59 10.86
CA ALA A 114 -5.05 11.27 10.23
C ALA A 114 -5.02 11.28 8.69
N PRO A 115 -3.88 11.55 8.01
CA PRO A 115 -3.81 11.46 6.55
C PRO A 115 -4.01 10.04 6.02
N VAL A 116 -3.50 9.03 6.73
CA VAL A 116 -3.67 7.61 6.37
C VAL A 116 -5.15 7.22 6.45
N TRP A 117 -5.83 7.64 7.51
CA TRP A 117 -7.27 7.44 7.67
C TRP A 117 -8.07 8.13 6.56
N SER A 118 -7.78 9.40 6.26
CA SER A 118 -8.46 10.14 5.19
C SER A 118 -8.34 9.44 3.83
N ASP A 119 -7.11 9.04 3.47
CA ASP A 119 -6.85 8.31 2.23
C ASP A 119 -7.55 6.96 2.20
N TYR A 120 -7.54 6.21 3.31
CA TYR A 120 -8.21 4.93 3.41
C TYR A 120 -9.73 5.06 3.23
N LEU A 121 -10.33 6.09 3.85
CA LEU A 121 -11.75 6.36 3.67
C LEU A 121 -12.07 6.71 2.21
N ALA A 122 -11.27 7.54 1.56
CA ALA A 122 -11.45 7.86 0.14
C ALA A 122 -11.36 6.59 -0.74
N LEU A 123 -10.40 5.71 -0.48
CA LEU A 123 -10.24 4.43 -1.15
C LEU A 123 -11.45 3.51 -0.94
N LEU A 124 -11.96 3.39 0.28
CA LEU A 124 -13.14 2.58 0.59
C LEU A 124 -14.38 3.07 -0.14
N LYS A 125 -14.61 4.39 -0.13
CA LYS A 125 -15.73 5.02 -0.86
C LYS A 125 -15.63 4.71 -2.35
N HIS A 126 -14.45 4.86 -2.94
CA HIS A 126 -14.23 4.56 -4.34
C HIS A 126 -14.47 3.08 -4.67
N ALA A 127 -13.93 2.16 -3.87
CA ALA A 127 -14.11 0.73 -4.06
C ALA A 127 -15.59 0.31 -3.97
N TYR A 128 -16.32 0.89 -3.02
CA TYR A 128 -17.75 0.68 -2.88
C TYR A 128 -18.50 1.17 -4.13
N ASN A 129 -18.22 2.39 -4.58
CA ASN A 129 -18.88 2.96 -5.77
C ASN A 129 -18.59 2.14 -7.04
N LEU A 130 -17.35 1.66 -7.21
CA LEU A 130 -17.00 0.76 -8.32
C LEU A 130 -17.81 -0.55 -8.27
N LYS A 131 -18.01 -1.09 -7.07
CA LYS A 131 -18.81 -2.31 -6.90
C LYS A 131 -20.27 -2.05 -7.28
N GLN A 132 -20.86 -0.99 -6.76
CA GLN A 132 -22.23 -0.59 -7.09
C GLN A 132 -22.41 -0.35 -8.59
N LYS A 133 -21.47 0.33 -9.25
CA LYS A 133 -21.49 0.55 -10.70
C LYS A 133 -21.45 -0.75 -11.51
N LYS A 134 -20.78 -1.79 -11.00
CA LYS A 134 -20.78 -3.13 -11.62
C LYS A 134 -22.12 -3.84 -11.42
N GLU A 135 -22.76 -3.68 -10.26
CA GLU A 135 -24.05 -4.31 -9.94
C GLU A 135 -25.24 -3.58 -10.59
N ASN A 136 -25.15 -2.26 -10.73
CA ASN A 136 -26.13 -1.40 -11.38
C ASN A 136 -25.41 -0.26 -12.16
N PRO A 137 -25.34 -0.32 -13.49
CA PRO A 137 -24.62 0.69 -14.29
C PRO A 137 -25.24 2.09 -14.21
N ASP A 138 -26.54 2.22 -13.92
CA ASP A 138 -27.26 3.51 -13.82
C ASP A 138 -27.18 4.14 -12.43
N ALA A 139 -26.48 3.48 -11.50
CA ALA A 139 -26.32 3.91 -10.11
C ALA A 139 -25.79 5.35 -9.97
N GLU A 140 -24.82 5.76 -10.80
CA GLU A 140 -24.20 7.10 -10.75
C GLU A 140 -25.20 8.25 -10.97
N LEU A 141 -26.26 8.02 -11.75
CA LEU A 141 -27.27 9.06 -12.05
C LEU A 141 -28.08 9.47 -10.81
N GLN A 142 -28.11 8.65 -9.76
CA GLN A 142 -28.96 8.90 -8.60
C GLN A 142 -28.32 9.79 -7.54
N GLY A 143 -27.03 10.15 -7.61
CA GLY A 143 -26.35 11.02 -6.64
C GLY A 143 -26.36 10.51 -5.18
N LYS A 144 -26.83 9.28 -4.95
CA LYS A 144 -27.24 8.75 -3.64
C LYS A 144 -26.36 7.63 -3.09
N LEU A 145 -25.41 7.15 -3.89
CA LEU A 145 -24.75 5.85 -3.68
C LEU A 145 -24.11 5.63 -2.31
N LEU A 146 -23.68 6.69 -1.64
CA LEU A 146 -23.05 6.60 -0.32
C LEU A 146 -23.49 7.70 0.66
N ALA A 147 -24.37 8.60 0.23
CA ALA A 147 -24.78 9.76 1.01
C ALA A 147 -26.04 9.48 1.86
N GLU A 148 -26.80 8.43 1.52
CA GLU A 148 -28.05 8.08 2.20
C GLU A 148 -27.85 7.18 3.43
N ASP A 149 -26.73 6.47 3.53
CA ASP A 149 -26.46 5.61 4.68
C ASP A 149 -26.03 6.44 5.91
N PRO A 150 -26.61 6.22 7.11
CA PRO A 150 -26.19 6.88 8.35
C PRO A 150 -24.73 6.58 8.74
N ASN A 151 -24.19 5.45 8.27
CA ASN A 151 -22.80 5.07 8.49
C ASN A 151 -22.22 4.40 7.23
N PRO A 152 -21.88 5.20 6.21
CA PRO A 152 -21.48 4.70 4.90
C PRO A 152 -20.12 3.99 4.94
N ILE A 153 -19.28 4.34 5.91
CA ILE A 153 -17.93 3.80 6.08
C ILE A 153 -18.02 2.37 6.60
N ASP A 154 -18.86 2.10 7.59
CA ASP A 154 -19.02 0.76 8.13
C ASP A 154 -19.77 -0.16 7.15
N THR A 155 -20.72 0.37 6.38
CA THR A 155 -21.34 -0.37 5.26
C THR A 155 -20.29 -0.75 4.21
N ALA A 156 -19.45 0.19 3.78
CA ALA A 156 -18.36 -0.07 2.85
C ALA A 156 -17.37 -1.12 3.40
N LYS A 157 -16.97 -1.01 4.67
CA LYS A 157 -16.10 -1.99 5.32
C LYS A 157 -16.73 -3.38 5.35
N ARG A 158 -18.00 -3.51 5.78
CA ARG A 158 -18.70 -4.81 5.86
C ARG A 158 -18.86 -5.47 4.49
N THR A 159 -19.22 -4.69 3.49
CA THR A 159 -19.44 -5.17 2.12
C THR A 159 -18.14 -5.58 1.44
N LEU A 160 -17.04 -4.86 1.70
CA LEU A 160 -15.72 -5.17 1.13
C LEU A 160 -14.94 -6.20 1.95
N LYS A 161 -15.25 -6.41 3.24
CA LYS A 161 -14.55 -7.36 4.14
C LYS A 161 -14.50 -8.77 3.55
N LYS A 162 -15.60 -9.25 2.97
CA LYS A 162 -15.68 -10.59 2.36
C LYS A 162 -14.74 -10.74 1.15
N GLU A 163 -14.58 -9.70 0.34
CA GLU A 163 -13.68 -9.72 -0.83
C GLU A 163 -12.21 -9.57 -0.42
N LEU A 164 -11.95 -8.68 0.54
CA LEU A 164 -10.62 -8.54 1.16
C LEU A 164 -10.13 -9.84 1.81
N GLN A 165 -11.04 -10.70 2.27
CA GLN A 165 -10.74 -12.02 2.81
C GLN A 165 -10.50 -13.10 1.74
N LYS A 166 -11.15 -13.00 0.56
CA LYS A 166 -11.01 -13.96 -0.56
C LYS A 166 -9.68 -13.86 -1.28
N VAL A 167 -9.13 -12.65 -1.41
CA VAL A 167 -7.79 -12.44 -1.97
C VAL A 167 -6.80 -12.88 -0.91
N GLN A 168 -6.63 -14.19 -0.75
CA GLN A 168 -5.73 -14.76 0.23
C GLN A 168 -4.32 -14.22 -0.07
N VAL A 169 -3.81 -13.46 0.90
CA VAL A 169 -2.43 -13.00 1.01
C VAL A 169 -2.09 -11.76 0.15
N CYS A 170 -1.77 -10.62 0.80
CA CYS A 170 -1.02 -9.52 0.15
C CYS A 170 0.30 -10.08 -0.38
N ARG A 171 0.88 -9.52 -1.45
CA ARG A 171 2.20 -9.97 -1.95
C ARG A 171 3.28 -9.94 -0.84
N ILE A 172 3.19 -9.00 0.10
CA ILE A 172 4.06 -8.90 1.29
C ILE A 172 3.66 -9.87 2.42
N THR A 173 2.55 -10.59 2.35
CA THR A 173 2.25 -11.67 3.30
C THR A 173 2.59 -13.05 2.73
N LYS A 174 2.71 -13.18 1.39
CA LYS A 174 3.02 -14.43 0.66
C LYS A 174 4.50 -14.75 0.72
N ALA A 175 5.35 -13.71 0.65
CA ALA A 175 6.80 -13.83 0.82
C ALA A 175 7.22 -14.20 2.27
N PHE A 176 6.29 -14.24 3.23
CA PHE A 176 6.62 -14.30 4.66
C PHE A 176 6.01 -15.46 5.44
N GLY A 177 5.24 -16.37 4.82
CA GLY A 177 4.69 -17.52 5.54
C GLY A 177 3.77 -17.16 6.72
N TRP A 178 3.09 -16.01 6.64
CA TRP A 178 2.25 -15.46 7.73
C TRP A 178 0.79 -15.93 7.68
N GLU A 179 0.48 -16.97 6.90
CA GLU A 179 -0.84 -17.62 6.86
C GLU A 179 -1.29 -18.09 8.27
N ALA A 180 -0.35 -18.35 9.18
CA ALA A 180 -0.63 -18.78 10.54
C ALA A 180 -1.20 -17.70 11.49
N LEU A 181 -1.08 -16.40 11.16
CA LEU A 181 -1.61 -15.32 12.02
C LEU A 181 -3.01 -14.85 11.62
N GLN A 182 -3.59 -15.39 10.53
CA GLN A 182 -4.98 -15.13 10.15
C GLN A 182 -6.02 -15.80 11.08
N TYR A 183 -5.58 -16.57 12.08
CA TYR A 183 -6.44 -17.25 13.07
C TYR A 183 -6.27 -16.74 14.52
N ALA A 184 -5.56 -15.63 14.74
CA ALA A 184 -5.26 -15.15 16.09
C ALA A 184 -5.89 -13.80 16.47
N ILE A 185 -6.95 -13.34 15.78
CA ILE A 185 -7.97 -12.39 16.27
C ILE A 185 -9.30 -12.68 15.57
#